data_AF-A0A6V7J7R1-F1
#
_entry.id   AF-A0A6V7J7R1-F1
#
_cell.length_a   1.000
_cell.length_b   1.000
_cell.length_c   1.000
_cell.angle_alpha   90.00
_cell.angle_beta   90.00
_cell.angle_gamma   90.00
#
_symmetry.space_group_name_H-M   'P 1'
#
loop_
_entity.id
_entity.type
_entity.pdbx_description
1 polymer ?
#
loop_
_entity_poly.entity_id
_entity_poly.type
_entity_poly.pdbx_seq_one_letter_code
_entity_poly.pdbx_strand_id
1 'polypeptide(L)' 'GNKGAVSVRFNMYGVSVCIVNAHLTAHDHLLADRISDYNAIMRDHTFQVPETQHILFH' A
#
# COMPACT_ATOMS: atom_id res chain seq x y z
N GLY A 1 -9.90 -11.33 -6.04
CA GLY A 1 -9.42 -12.17 -4.92
C GLY A 1 -9.71 -11.47 -3.60
N ASN A 2 -9.58 -12.17 -2.46
CA ASN A 2 -9.79 -11.58 -1.12
C ASN A 2 -8.50 -11.03 -0.46
N LYS A 3 -7.41 -10.92 -1.23
CA LYS A 3 -6.10 -10.42 -0.85
C LYS A 3 -5.78 -9.13 -1.61
N GLY A 4 -5.03 -8.24 -0.97
CA GLY A 4 -4.69 -6.93 -1.51
C GLY A 4 -4.57 -5.87 -0.42
N ALA A 5 -4.65 -4.60 -0.81
CA ALA A 5 -4.58 -3.48 0.12
C ALA A 5 -5.59 -2.38 -0.23
N VAL A 6 -6.01 -1.67 0.82
CA VAL A 6 -6.80 -0.43 0.74
C VAL A 6 -6.01 0.65 1.49
N SER A 7 -6.06 1.89 1.00
CA SER A 7 -5.35 2.99 1.63
C SER A 7 -6.20 4.26 1.68
N VAL A 8 -5.80 5.16 2.56
CA VAL A 8 -6.29 6.55 2.59
C VAL A 8 -5.09 7.49 2.69
N ARG A 9 -5.14 8.58 1.93
CA ARG A 9 -4.17 9.67 1.96
C ARG A 9 -4.88 10.99 2.18
N PHE A 10 -4.33 11.82 3.06
CA PHE A 10 -4.84 13.14 3.35
C PHE A 10 -3.74 14.06 3.89
N ASN A 11 -4.00 15.37 3.89
CA ASN A 11 -3.12 16.37 4.49
C ASN A 11 -3.65 16.77 5.86
N MET A 12 -2.78 16.80 6.87
CA MET A 12 -3.09 17.23 8.22
C MET A 12 -2.07 18.29 8.66
N TYR A 13 -2.51 19.53 8.81
CA TYR A 13 -1.65 20.67 9.19
C TYR A 13 -0.38 20.83 8.34
N GLY A 14 -0.50 20.60 7.02
CA GLY A 14 0.64 20.66 6.09
C GLY A 14 1.51 19.40 6.04
N VAL A 15 1.15 18.35 6.79
CA VAL A 15 1.83 17.05 6.74
C VAL A 15 1.00 16.07 5.89
N SER A 16 1.63 15.48 4.87
CA SER A 16 1.03 14.40 4.08
C SER A 16 1.04 13.10 4.86
N VAL A 17 -0.14 12.48 5.05
CA VAL A 17 -0.32 11.23 5.79
C VAL A 17 -0.91 10.18 4.86
N CYS A 18 -0.31 8.99 4.84
CA CYS A 18 -0.75 7.84 4.05
C CYS A 18 -0.86 6.61 4.94
N ILE A 19 -2.06 6.02 5.03
CA ILE A 19 -2.35 4.84 5.85
C ILE A 19 -2.73 3.70 4.91
N VAL A 20 -2.07 2.55 5.04
CA VAL A 20 -2.31 1.36 4.22
C VAL A 20 -2.72 0.20 5.11
N ASN A 21 -3.86 -0.42 4.79
CA ASN A 21 -4.30 -1.68 5.37
C ASN A 21 -4.15 -2.77 4.31
N ALA A 22 -3.52 -3.90 4.66
CA ALA A 22 -3.27 -4.99 3.72
C ALA A 22 -3.69 -6.34 4.30
N HIS A 23 -4.29 -7.17 3.43
CA HIS A 23 -4.56 -8.57 3.69
C HIS A 23 -3.72 -9.40 2.71
N LEU A 24 -2.58 -9.92 3.20
CA LEU A 24 -1.59 -10.66 2.42
C LEU A 24 -1.86 -12.17 2.40
N THR A 25 -1.17 -12.89 1.52
CA THR A 25 -1.25 -14.36 1.41
C THR A 25 -1.05 -15.06 2.77
N ALA A 26 -1.96 -16.00 3.09
CA ALA A 26 -1.99 -16.69 4.37
C ALA A 26 -1.00 -17.87 4.44
N HIS A 27 -0.88 -18.51 5.62
CA HIS A 27 -0.09 -19.73 5.91
C HIS A 27 1.43 -19.56 5.98
N ASP A 28 2.07 -20.17 6.98
CA ASP A 28 3.47 -19.93 7.33
C ASP A 28 4.45 -20.20 6.18
N HIS A 29 4.22 -21.26 5.41
CA HIS A 29 5.10 -21.68 4.31
C HIS A 29 5.04 -20.76 3.06
N LEU A 30 4.10 -19.82 2.99
CA LEU A 30 3.93 -18.91 1.85
C LEU A 30 4.58 -17.53 2.08
N LEU A 31 5.76 -17.52 2.69
CA LEU A 31 6.51 -16.28 2.94
C LEU A 31 6.86 -15.54 1.64
N ALA A 32 7.31 -16.26 0.61
CA ALA A 32 7.68 -15.66 -0.67
C ALA A 32 6.49 -14.94 -1.33
N ASP A 33 5.29 -15.53 -1.25
CA ASP A 33 4.07 -14.92 -1.80
C ASP A 33 3.67 -13.67 -1.03
N ARG A 34 3.77 -13.68 0.31
CA ARG A 34 3.54 -12.45 1.12
C ARG A 34 4.50 -11.32 0.76
N ILE A 35 5.77 -11.64 0.52
CA ILE A 35 6.77 -10.66 0.08
C ILE A 35 6.39 -10.12 -1.30
N SER A 36 5.96 -11.01 -2.22
CA SER A 36 5.49 -10.61 -3.54
C SER A 36 4.27 -9.69 -3.47
N ASP A 37 3.26 -10.04 -2.65
CA ASP A 37 2.07 -9.23 -2.41
C ASP A 37 2.45 -7.83 -1.90
N TYR A 38 3.33 -7.75 -0.90
CA TYR A 38 3.82 -6.49 -0.36
C TYR A 38 4.49 -5.64 -1.44
N ASN A 39 5.42 -6.23 -2.21
CA ASN A 39 6.13 -5.52 -3.27
C ASN A 39 5.18 -5.02 -4.37
N ALA A 40 4.16 -5.80 -4.72
CA ALA A 40 3.12 -5.39 -5.66
C ALA A 40 2.31 -4.21 -5.11
N ILE A 41 1.87 -4.27 -3.85
CA ILE A 41 1.15 -3.15 -3.19
C ILE A 41 2.01 -1.88 -3.22
N MET A 42 3.28 -1.96 -2.84
CA MET A 42 4.16 -0.79 -2.78
C MET A 42 4.44 -0.17 -4.15
N ARG A 43 4.50 -0.99 -5.22
CA ARG A 43 4.82 -0.55 -6.58
C ARG A 43 3.61 -0.03 -7.34
N ASP A 44 2.47 -0.74 -7.26
CA ASP A 44 1.34 -0.53 -8.17
C ASP A 44 0.22 0.35 -7.56
N HIS A 45 0.19 0.51 -6.24
CA HIS A 45 -0.84 1.33 -5.59
C HIS A 45 -0.57 2.83 -5.81
N THR A 46 -1.53 3.52 -6.42
CA THR A 46 -1.41 4.93 -6.78
C THR A 46 -2.59 5.77 -6.30
N PHE A 47 -2.33 7.06 -6.07
CA PHE A 47 -3.32 8.06 -5.69
C PHE A 47 -3.57 9.01 -6.85
N GLN A 48 -4.78 9.58 -6.92
CA GLN A 48 -5.11 10.66 -7.87
C GLN A 48 -4.64 12.04 -7.36
N VAL A 49 -3.42 12.09 -6.83
CA VAL A 49 -2.74 13.30 -6.32
C VAL A 49 -1.37 13.36 -7.00
N PRO A 50 -1.19 14.12 -8.08
CA PRO A 50 0.01 14.07 -8.92
C PRO A 50 1.32 14.32 -8.16
N GLU A 51 1.29 15.23 -7.19
CA GLU A 51 2.45 15.62 -6.39
C GLU A 51 2.94 14.50 -5.48
N THR A 52 2.07 13.55 -5.16
CA THR A 52 2.33 12.50 -4.17
C THR A 52 1.64 11.19 -4.61
N GLN A 53 1.93 10.75 -5.85
CA GLN A 53 1.18 9.68 -6.51
C GLN A 53 1.38 8.28 -5.91
N HIS A 54 2.49 8.02 -5.21
CA HIS A 54 2.85 6.69 -4.69
C HIS A 54 2.90 6.65 -3.16
N ILE A 55 2.75 5.45 -2.56
CA ILE A 55 2.74 5.26 -1.10
C ILE A 55 3.95 5.89 -0.42
N LEU A 56 5.16 5.74 -0.97
CA LEU A 56 6.41 6.27 -0.39
C LEU A 56 6.82 7.65 -0.93
N PHE A 57 6.01 8.26 -1.79
CA PHE A 57 6.27 9.59 -2.34
C PHE A 57 5.32 10.60 -1.67
N HIS A 58 5.88 11.56 -0.94
CA HIS A 58 5.16 12.47 -0.03
C HIS A 58 5.55 13.93 -0.21
#